data_AF-A0A3G9G812-F1
#
_entry.id   AF-A0A3G9G812-F1
#
_cell.length_a   1.000
_cell.length_b   1.000
_cell.length_c   1.000
_cell.angle_alpha   90.00
_cell.angle_beta   90.00
_cell.angle_gamma   90.00
#
_symmetry.space_group_name_H-M   'P 1'
#
loop_
_entity.id
_entity.type
_entity.pdbx_description
1 polymer ?
#
loop_
_entity_poly.entity_id
_entity_poly.type
_entity_poly.pdbx_seq_one_letter_code
_entity_poly.pdbx_strand_id
1 'polypeptide(L)' 'MDSLDLSDEAFRRVAAFGLIPGSQFSLSRRAPFGGPLVLEVGSTRFLLRRSLAKCIQVRVAA' A
#
# COMPACT_ATOMS: atom_id res chain seq x y z
N MET A 1 10.03 -11.25 10.01
CA MET A 1 10.59 -11.60 8.68
C MET A 1 9.46 -11.35 7.71
N ASP A 2 9.28 -10.07 7.36
CA ASP A 2 8.09 -9.58 6.68
C ASP A 2 8.56 -9.13 5.28
N SER A 3 8.61 -10.08 4.33
CA SER A 3 9.12 -9.83 2.99
C SER A 3 7.96 -9.60 2.01
N LEU A 4 7.96 -8.43 1.36
CA LEU A 4 7.11 -8.13 0.21
C LEU A 4 7.83 -8.60 -1.07
N ASP A 5 7.29 -9.60 -1.73
CA ASP A 5 7.76 -10.09 -3.03
C ASP A 5 7.23 -9.18 -4.16
N LEU A 6 7.84 -8.00 -4.29
CA LEU A 6 7.63 -7.06 -5.38
C LEU A 6 8.96 -6.90 -6.11
N SER A 7 8.96 -6.97 -7.46
CA SER A 7 10.13 -6.58 -8.25
C SER A 7 10.68 -5.25 -7.73
N ASP A 8 11.99 -5.15 -7.50
CA ASP A 8 12.69 -4.03 -6.85
C ASP A 8 12.16 -2.62 -7.20
N GLU A 9 11.73 -2.42 -8.44
CA GLU A 9 11.20 -1.16 -8.93
C GLU A 9 9.84 -0.79 -8.32
N ALA A 10 8.95 -1.77 -8.14
CA ALA A 10 7.66 -1.56 -7.49
C ALA A 10 7.85 -1.28 -5.99
N PHE A 11 8.79 -1.96 -5.33
CA PHE A 11 9.17 -1.65 -3.96
C PHE A 11 9.68 -0.21 -3.83
N ARG A 12 10.61 0.23 -4.69
CA ARG A 12 11.13 1.61 -4.68
C ARG A 12 10.03 2.65 -4.89
N ARG A 13 9.07 2.38 -5.80
CA ARG A 13 7.92 3.28 -6.02
C ARG A 13 7.06 3.40 -4.77
N VAL A 14 6.77 2.28 -4.12
CA VAL A 14 5.91 2.24 -2.91
C VAL A 14 6.65 2.87 -1.72
N ALA A 15 7.94 2.58 -1.55
CA ALA A 15 8.80 3.20 -0.55
C ALA A 15 8.92 4.72 -0.73
N ALA A 16 8.96 5.23 -1.97
CA ALA A 16 8.95 6.67 -2.24
C ALA A 16 7.67 7.39 -1.76
N PHE A 17 6.57 6.66 -1.60
CA PHE A 17 5.33 7.17 -1.00
C PHE A 17 5.27 7.01 0.52
N GLY A 18 6.33 6.49 1.16
CA GLY A 18 6.37 6.23 2.60
C GLY A 18 5.73 4.90 3.03
N LEU A 19 5.31 4.08 2.06
CA LEU A 19 4.84 2.71 2.32
C LEU A 19 6.04 1.77 2.41
N ILE A 20 6.76 1.85 3.54
CA ILE A 20 7.87 0.97 3.87
C ILE A 20 7.44 -0.07 4.92
N PRO A 21 8.12 -1.22 5.03
CA PRO A 21 7.87 -2.17 6.10
C PRO A 21 7.97 -1.49 7.47
N GLY A 22 6.92 -1.64 8.29
CA GLY A 22 6.80 -0.98 9.59
C GLY A 22 6.00 0.32 9.59
N SER A 23 5.69 0.89 8.43
CA SER A 23 4.78 2.04 8.33
C SER A 23 3.34 1.64 8.67
N GLN A 24 2.67 2.49 9.45
CA GLN A 24 1.22 2.40 9.67
C GLN A 24 0.49 3.28 8.65
N PHE A 25 -0.62 2.76 8.12
CA PHE A 25 -1.48 3.48 7.20
C PHE A 25 -2.92 3.02 7.35
N SER A 26 -3.85 3.87 6.93
CA SER A 26 -5.28 3.61 6.98
C SER A 26 -5.84 3.41 5.57
N LEU A 27 -6.72 2.42 5.40
CA LEU A 27 -7.46 2.26 4.15
C LEU A 27 -8.71 3.13 4.19
N SER A 28 -8.63 4.30 3.56
CA SER A 28 -9.71 5.29 3.57
C SER A 28 -10.91 4.86 2.70
N ARG A 29 -10.65 4.36 1.48
CA ARG A 29 -11.72 3.96 0.55
C ARG A 29 -11.27 2.89 -0.43
N ARG A 30 -12.22 2.08 -0.89
CA ARG A 30 -12.06 1.21 -2.06
C ARG A 30 -12.97 1.70 -3.17
N ALA A 31 -12.42 1.99 -4.35
CA ALA A 31 -13.25 2.37 -5.49
C ALA A 31 -14.13 1.19 -5.95
N PRO A 32 -15.39 1.44 -6.35
CA PRO A 32 -16.27 0.39 -6.88
C PRO A 32 -15.72 -0.16 -8.21
N PHE A 33 -16.17 -1.36 -8.60
CA PHE A 33 -15.80 -2.03 -9.86
C PHE A 33 -14.29 -2.30 -10.08
N GLY A 34 -13.54 -2.53 -9.01
CA GLY A 34 -12.13 -2.92 -9.12
C GLY A 34 -11.18 -1.75 -9.38
N GLY A 35 -11.63 -0.52 -9.13
CA GLY A 35 -10.77 0.65 -9.09
C GLY A 35 -9.70 0.59 -7.98
N PRO A 36 -8.82 1.61 -7.92
CA PRO A 36 -7.73 1.66 -6.95
C PRO A 36 -8.23 1.78 -5.50
N LEU A 37 -7.36 1.38 -4.57
CA LEU A 37 -7.53 1.59 -3.14
C LEU A 37 -7.00 2.98 -2.78
N VAL A 38 -7.70 3.68 -1.90
CA VAL A 38 -7.28 4.97 -1.34
C VAL A 38 -6.68 4.69 0.04
N LEU A 39 -5.38 4.91 0.17
CA LEU A 39 -4.64 4.77 1.43
C LEU A 39 -4.31 6.16 2.00
N GLU A 40 -4.34 6.26 3.31
CA GLU A 40 -3.90 7.42 4.07
C GLU A 40 -2.65 7.03 4.87
N VAL A 41 -1.52 7.66 4.54
CA VAL A 41 -0.24 7.49 5.22
C VAL A 41 0.08 8.79 5.94
N GLY A 42 -0.10 8.83 7.26
CA GLY A 42 -0.03 10.07 8.02
C GLY A 42 -1.07 11.09 7.54
N SER A 43 -0.62 12.24 7.04
CA SER A 43 -1.48 13.31 6.49
C SER A 43 -1.72 13.21 4.98
N THR A 44 -1.13 12.23 4.30
CA THR A 44 -1.14 12.18 2.83
C THR A 44 -2.01 11.05 2.31
N ARG A 45 -2.83 11.36 1.30
CA ARG A 45 -3.68 10.39 0.58
C ARG A 45 -3.00 9.91 -0.69
N PHE A 46 -2.98 8.60 -0.88
CA PHE A 46 -2.42 7.95 -2.06
C PHE A 46 -3.38 6.96 -2.67
N LEU A 47 -3.29 6.81 -4.00
CA LEU A 47 -4.05 5.83 -4.76
C LEU A 47 -3.16 4.64 -5.08
N LEU A 48 -3.53 3.47 -4.55
CA LEU A 48 -2.86 2.21 -4.79
C LEU A 48 -3.66 1.37 -5.78
N ARG A 49 -3.06 1.07 -6.94
CA ARG A 49 -3.68 0.16 -7.91
C ARG A 49 -3.87 -1.23 -7.30
N ARG A 50 -4.98 -1.87 -7.65
CA ARG A 50 -5.33 -3.22 -7.17
C ARG A 50 -4.29 -4.29 -7.53
N SER A 51 -3.60 -4.14 -8.66
CA SER A 51 -2.50 -5.04 -9.05
C SER A 51 -1.33 -4.98 -8.07
N LEU A 52 -0.97 -3.77 -7.62
CA LEU A 52 0.11 -3.56 -6.66
C LEU A 52 -0.31 -3.99 -5.25
N ALA A 53 -1.54 -3.68 -4.86
CA ALA A 53 -2.10 -4.08 -3.56
C ALA A 53 -2.11 -5.60 -3.36
N LYS A 54 -2.30 -6.40 -4.42
CA LYS A 54 -2.24 -7.87 -4.33
C LYS A 54 -0.87 -8.43 -3.95
N CYS A 55 0.19 -7.66 -4.19
CA CYS A 55 1.57 -8.05 -3.88
C CYS A 55 2.06 -7.52 -2.52
N ILE A 56 1.27 -6.68 -1.86
CA ILE A 56 1.63 -6.07 -0.57
C ILE A 56 1.01 -6.91 0.55
N GLN A 57 1.84 -7.48 1.40
CA GLN A 57 1.41 -8.12 2.64
C GLN A 57 1.33 -7.09 3.77
N VAL A 58 0.24 -7.12 4.53
CA VAL A 58 -0.05 -6.15 5.59
C VAL A 58 -0.58 -6.89 6.81
N ARG A 59 -0.32 -6.35 8.00
CA ARG A 59 -0.93 -6.83 9.24
C ARG A 59 -2.00 -5.82 9.66
N VAL A 60 -3.19 -6.30 9.98
CA VAL A 60 -4.25 -5.45 10.54
C VAL A 60 -3.83 -5.09 11.96
N ALA A 61 -3.71 -3.79 12.26
CA ALA A 61 -3.58 -3.32 13.62
C ALA A 61 -4.94 -3.52 14.32
N ALA A 62 -4.94 -4.32 15.39
CA ALA A 62 -6.11 -4.60 16.22
C ALA A 62 -6.47 -3.40 17.09
#